data_AF-A0A7S2KEY3-F1
#
_entry.id   AF-A0A7S2KEY3-F1
#
_cell.length_a   1.000
_cell.length_b   1.000
_cell.length_c   1.000
_cell.angle_alpha   90.00
_cell.angle_beta   90.00
_cell.angle_gamma   90.00
#
_symmetry.space_group_name_H-M   'P 1'
#
loop_
_entity.id
_entity.type
_entity.pdbx_description
1 polymer ?
#
loop_
_entity_poly.entity_id
_entity_poly.type
_entity_poly.pdbx_seq_one_letter_code
_entity_poly.pdbx_strand_id
1 'polypeptide(L)'
;PAAGSSPLSGLTALLLGLERRPDRRERCEQMLTKELPWLKHEFFRATDGKADVIPDDEVAKTWNTKCNSLYGSYEEVKDKEGKVLHTAAEFADPGVDYEFSPGERGCAHSHYRMW
;
A
#
# COMPACT_ATOMS: atom_id res chain seq x y z
N PRO A 1 4.98 31.74 -20.08
CA PRO A 1 5.04 30.28 -20.32
C PRO A 1 6.50 29.79 -20.28
N ALA A 2 6.95 29.32 -19.11
CA ALA A 2 8.27 28.72 -18.99
C ALA A 2 8.20 27.28 -19.48
N ALA A 3 8.46 27.08 -20.78
CA ALA A 3 8.74 25.78 -21.36
C ALA A 3 10.19 25.40 -21.03
N GLY A 4 10.46 25.12 -19.76
CA GLY A 4 11.62 24.33 -19.36
C GLY A 4 11.15 22.89 -19.26
N SER A 5 11.83 21.95 -19.92
CA SER A 5 11.55 20.52 -19.78
C SER A 5 11.64 20.16 -18.29
N SER A 6 10.49 19.96 -17.65
CA SER A 6 10.43 19.50 -16.26
C SER A 6 11.26 18.21 -16.17
N PRO A 7 12.07 18.00 -15.11
CA PRO A 7 12.79 16.75 -14.89
C PRO A 7 11.89 15.49 -14.95
N LEU A 8 10.58 15.70 -14.82
CA LEU A 8 9.55 14.67 -14.85
C LEU A 8 8.95 14.44 -16.25
N SER A 9 9.35 15.25 -17.24
CA SER A 9 8.87 15.11 -18.62
C SER A 9 9.40 13.82 -19.24
N GLY A 10 8.50 12.91 -19.58
CA GLY A 10 8.82 11.57 -20.10
C GLY A 10 8.65 10.44 -19.08
N LEU A 11 8.44 10.75 -17.80
CA LEU A 11 8.10 9.73 -16.81
C LEU A 11 6.67 9.22 -17.04
N THR A 12 6.51 7.91 -16.84
CA THR A 12 5.20 7.23 -16.80
C THR A 12 5.01 6.68 -15.39
N ALA A 13 3.83 6.92 -14.83
CA ALA A 13 3.46 6.41 -13.52
C ALA A 13 2.71 5.08 -13.63
N LEU A 14 2.99 4.17 -12.69
CA LEU A 14 2.20 2.95 -12.51
C LEU A 14 1.09 3.23 -11.49
N LEU A 15 -0.16 3.14 -11.92
CA LEU A 15 -1.32 3.19 -11.04
C LEU A 15 -1.62 1.80 -10.52
N LEU A 16 -1.11 1.51 -9.32
CA LEU A 16 -1.30 0.23 -8.65
C LEU A 16 -2.72 0.10 -8.08
N GLY A 17 -3.43 -0.98 -8.41
CA GLY A 17 -4.75 -1.24 -7.83
C GLY A 17 -5.29 -2.65 -8.04
N LEU A 18 -6.25 -3.05 -7.21
CA LEU A 18 -6.96 -4.32 -7.35
C LEU A 18 -8.01 -4.22 -8.47
N GLU A 19 -8.02 -5.17 -9.40
CA GLU A 19 -9.00 -5.20 -10.50
C GLU A 19 -10.45 -5.24 -10.02
N ARG A 20 -10.72 -5.94 -8.92
CA ARG A 20 -12.06 -6.01 -8.31
C ARG A 20 -12.53 -4.71 -7.65
N ARG A 21 -11.71 -3.66 -7.63
CA ARG A 21 -12.01 -2.33 -7.07
C ARG A 21 -11.84 -1.21 -8.10
N PRO A 22 -12.58 -1.27 -9.24
CA PRO A 22 -12.48 -0.25 -10.28
C PRO A 22 -12.86 1.15 -9.76
N ASP A 23 -13.76 1.21 -8.77
CA ASP A 23 -14.17 2.44 -8.08
C ASP A 23 -12.98 3.26 -7.54
N ARG A 24 -11.96 2.58 -7.00
CA ARG A 24 -10.77 3.24 -6.45
C ARG A 24 -9.84 3.71 -7.56
N ARG A 25 -9.69 2.91 -8.61
CA ARG A 25 -8.88 3.23 -9.79
C ARG A 25 -9.43 4.48 -10.49
N GLU A 26 -10.71 4.50 -10.82
CA GLU A 26 -11.36 5.61 -11.51
C GLU A 26 -11.20 6.92 -10.74
N ARG A 27 -11.37 6.88 -9.40
CA ARG A 27 -11.14 8.04 -8.55
C ARG A 27 -9.72 8.58 -8.65
N CYS A 28 -8.71 7.70 -8.68
CA CYS A 28 -7.32 8.09 -8.84
C CYS A 28 -7.05 8.65 -10.24
N GLU A 29 -7.55 8.02 -11.30
CA GLU A 29 -7.41 8.48 -12.69
C GLU A 29 -8.04 9.88 -12.89
N GLN A 30 -9.22 10.11 -12.31
CA GLN A 30 -9.87 11.43 -12.31
C GLN A 30 -9.02 12.49 -11.62
N MET A 31 -8.45 12.16 -10.45
CA MET A 31 -7.57 13.07 -9.71
C MET A 31 -6.29 13.36 -10.50
N LEU A 32 -5.65 12.35 -11.09
CA LEU A 32 -4.45 12.52 -11.90
C LEU A 32 -4.73 13.36 -13.15
N THR A 33 -5.86 13.14 -13.83
CA THR A 33 -6.26 13.93 -15.00
C THR A 33 -6.47 15.40 -14.64
N LYS A 34 -7.08 15.67 -13.47
CA LYS A 34 -7.36 17.01 -12.99
C LYS A 34 -6.10 17.76 -12.56
N GLU A 35 -5.27 17.13 -11.74
CA GLU A 35 -4.14 17.79 -11.07
C GLU A 35 -2.83 17.67 -11.86
N LEU A 36 -2.67 16.60 -12.66
CA LEU A 36 -1.45 16.26 -13.37
C LEU A 36 -1.73 15.84 -14.84
N PRO A 37 -2.35 16.71 -15.67
CA PRO A 37 -2.75 16.36 -17.05
C PRO A 37 -1.56 16.01 -17.98
N TRP A 38 -0.34 16.36 -17.58
CA TRP A 38 0.88 16.03 -18.31
C TRP A 38 1.44 14.63 -17.97
N LEU A 39 1.00 14.02 -16.87
CA LEU A 39 1.51 12.75 -16.38
C LEU A 39 0.85 11.58 -17.12
N LYS A 40 1.65 10.83 -17.86
CA LYS A 40 1.22 9.54 -18.39
C LYS A 40 1.15 8.54 -17.25
N HIS A 41 0.10 7.74 -17.22
CA HIS A 41 -0.06 6.69 -16.24
C HIS A 41 -0.65 5.46 -16.89
N GLU A 42 -0.26 4.30 -16.39
CA GLU A 42 -0.79 3.00 -16.81
C GLU A 42 -1.26 2.22 -15.60
N PHE A 43 -2.29 1.40 -15.78
CA PHE A 43 -2.80 0.58 -14.70
C PHE A 43 -1.90 -0.64 -14.49
N PHE A 44 -1.42 -0.80 -13.26
CA PHE A 44 -0.68 -1.98 -12.83
C PHE A 44 -1.56 -2.80 -11.89
N ARG A 45 -1.90 -4.02 -12.29
CA ARG A 45 -2.71 -4.93 -11.48
C ARG A 45 -1.96 -5.31 -10.20
N ALA A 46 -2.49 -4.90 -9.06
CA ALA A 46 -2.03 -5.33 -7.75
C ALA A 46 -2.32 -6.82 -7.50
N THR A 47 -1.48 -7.45 -6.69
CA THR A 47 -1.69 -8.80 -6.19
C THR A 47 -2.82 -8.77 -5.17
N ASP A 48 -3.87 -9.56 -5.38
CA ASP A 48 -4.91 -9.76 -4.39
C ASP A 48 -4.51 -10.89 -3.46
N GLY A 49 -3.92 -10.59 -2.30
CA GLY A 49 -3.41 -11.67 -1.44
C GLY A 49 -4.47 -12.60 -0.84
N LYS A 50 -5.78 -12.34 -1.06
CA LYS A 50 -6.85 -13.30 -0.74
C LYS A 50 -7.14 -14.31 -1.87
N ALA A 51 -6.80 -13.97 -3.12
CA ALA A 51 -7.20 -14.73 -4.31
C ALA A 51 -6.00 -15.23 -5.13
N ASP A 52 -4.93 -14.43 -5.20
CA ASP A 52 -3.71 -14.77 -5.91
C ASP A 52 -2.81 -15.65 -5.02
N VAL A 53 -2.14 -16.62 -5.65
CA VAL A 53 -1.06 -17.36 -5.00
C VAL A 53 0.18 -16.47 -4.97
N ILE A 54 0.71 -16.24 -3.76
CA ILE A 54 1.95 -15.48 -3.54
C ILE A 54 3.03 -16.49 -3.18
N PRO A 55 4.09 -16.64 -4.01
CA PRO A 55 5.25 -17.45 -3.70
C PRO A 55 5.87 -17.09 -2.35
N ASP A 56 6.27 -18.11 -1.59
CA ASP A 56 6.79 -17.95 -0.22
C ASP A 56 8.19 -17.31 -0.18
N ASP A 57 8.91 -17.36 -1.30
CA ASP A 57 10.24 -16.77 -1.49
C ASP A 57 10.20 -15.30 -1.93
N GLU A 58 9.04 -14.79 -2.34
CA GLU A 58 8.88 -13.39 -2.77
C GLU A 58 8.46 -12.45 -1.63
N VAL A 59 7.71 -12.96 -0.64
CA VAL A 59 7.19 -12.14 0.46
C VAL A 59 7.27 -12.89 1.78
N ALA A 60 7.86 -12.23 2.78
CA ALA A 60 7.90 -12.74 4.15
C ALA A 60 6.48 -13.03 4.69
N LYS A 61 6.34 -14.10 5.47
CA LYS A 61 5.08 -14.46 6.14
C LYS A 61 4.93 -13.81 7.50
N THR A 62 6.06 -13.56 8.15
CA THR A 62 6.10 -12.97 9.48
C THR A 62 7.04 -11.77 9.49
N TRP A 63 6.77 -10.87 10.42
CA TRP A 63 7.67 -9.78 10.75
C TRP A 63 7.66 -9.56 12.26
N ASN A 64 8.71 -8.91 12.75
CA ASN A 64 8.89 -8.66 14.17
C ASN A 64 8.93 -7.15 14.44
N THR A 65 8.27 -6.70 15.52
CA THR A 65 8.19 -5.28 15.87
C THR A 65 9.45 -4.71 16.49
N LYS A 66 10.49 -5.49 16.79
CA LYS A 66 11.69 -5.02 17.52
C LYS A 66 12.31 -3.75 16.93
N CYS A 67 12.33 -3.61 15.60
CA CYS A 67 12.89 -2.45 14.93
C CYS A 67 11.86 -1.35 14.62
N ASN A 68 10.56 -1.64 14.80
CA ASN A 68 9.45 -0.79 14.36
C ASN A 68 8.48 -0.42 15.50
N SER A 69 8.69 -0.91 16.73
CA SER A 69 7.84 -0.63 17.89
C SER A 69 7.74 0.87 18.14
N LEU A 70 8.81 1.61 17.85
CA LEU A 70 8.88 3.07 17.93
C LEU A 70 7.87 3.80 17.03
N TYR A 71 7.44 3.17 15.93
CA TYR A 71 6.55 3.75 14.93
C TYR A 71 5.11 3.20 14.99
N GLY A 72 4.80 2.38 15.98
CA GLY A 72 3.44 1.88 16.21
C GLY A 72 2.47 2.99 16.63
N SER A 73 1.17 2.74 16.43
CA SER A 73 0.13 3.63 16.96
C SER A 73 0.05 3.44 18.48
N TYR A 74 0.54 4.40 19.25
CA TYR A 74 0.39 4.41 20.72
C TYR A 74 -0.99 4.88 21.19
N GLU A 75 -1.93 5.02 20.25
CA GLU A 75 -3.32 5.33 20.51
C GLU A 75 -4.20 4.12 20.16
N GLU A 76 -5.30 3.94 20.90
CA GLU A 76 -6.29 2.92 20.58
C GLU A 76 -6.91 3.17 19.21
N VAL A 77 -6.70 2.24 18.27
CA VAL A 77 -7.36 2.29 16.97
C VAL A 77 -8.76 1.75 17.16
N LYS A 78 -9.78 2.54 16.82
CA LYS A 78 -11.19 2.15 16.88
C LYS A 78 -11.80 2.11 15.49
N ASP A 79 -12.76 1.21 15.28
CA ASP A 79 -13.58 1.24 14.07
C ASP A 79 -14.61 2.37 14.10
N LYS A 80 -15.42 2.46 13.04
CA LYS A 80 -16.47 3.50 12.92
C LYS A 80 -17.58 3.34 13.97
N GLU A 81 -17.73 2.15 14.55
CA GLU A 81 -18.68 1.86 15.61
C GLU A 81 -18.07 2.04 17.02
N GLY A 82 -16.80 2.45 17.11
CA GLY A 82 -16.09 2.71 18.36
C GLY A 82 -15.50 1.47 19.03
N LYS A 83 -15.55 0.31 18.38
CA LYS A 83 -14.90 -0.91 18.89
C LYS A 83 -13.40 -0.80 18.71
N VAL A 84 -12.65 -1.13 19.76
CA VAL A 84 -11.19 -1.17 19.74
C VAL A 84 -10.73 -2.29 18.80
N LEU A 85 -10.02 -1.90 17.76
CA LEU A 85 -9.35 -2.78 16.80
C LEU A 85 -7.93 -3.10 17.25
N HIS A 86 -7.22 -2.11 17.79
CA HIS A 86 -5.87 -2.26 18.32
C HIS A 86 -5.69 -1.43 19.59
N THR A 87 -5.01 -1.99 20.58
CA THR A 87 -4.69 -1.28 21.82
C THR A 87 -3.28 -0.68 21.73
N ALA A 88 -3.05 0.43 22.42
CA ALA A 88 -1.71 1.01 22.53
C ALA A 88 -0.68 0.03 23.12
N ALA A 89 -1.14 -0.85 24.03
CA ALA A 89 -0.31 -1.85 24.67
C ALA A 89 0.22 -2.91 23.69
N GLU A 90 -0.50 -3.22 22.61
CA GLU A 90 -0.07 -4.16 21.57
C GLU A 90 1.22 -3.70 20.87
N PHE A 91 1.45 -2.40 20.81
CA PHE A 91 2.63 -1.82 20.15
C PHE A 91 3.75 -1.45 21.13
N ALA A 92 3.52 -1.57 22.44
CA ALA A 92 4.48 -1.20 23.47
C ALA A 92 5.57 -2.26 23.70
N ASP A 93 5.31 -3.53 23.37
CA ASP A 93 6.26 -4.62 23.53
C ASP A 93 7.13 -4.80 22.27
N PRO A 94 8.44 -4.50 22.33
CA PRO A 94 9.34 -4.74 21.21
C PRO A 94 9.66 -6.23 21.10
N GLY A 95 9.56 -6.80 19.91
CA GLY A 95 9.92 -8.21 19.72
C GLY A 95 8.75 -9.13 19.43
N VAL A 96 7.54 -8.60 19.26
CA VAL A 96 6.37 -9.41 18.94
C VAL A 96 6.42 -9.85 17.48
N ASP A 97 6.28 -11.15 17.25
CA ASP A 97 6.14 -11.73 15.92
C ASP A 97 4.68 -11.66 15.47
N TYR A 98 4.46 -11.12 14.28
CA TYR A 98 3.15 -11.03 13.64
C TYR A 98 3.16 -11.78 12.31
N GLU A 99 2.09 -12.52 12.04
CA GLU A 99 1.81 -13.00 10.68
C GLU A 99 1.22 -11.87 9.84
N PHE A 100 1.75 -11.69 8.64
CA PHE A 100 1.16 -10.80 7.67
C PHE A 100 -0.18 -11.34 7.21
N SER A 101 -1.21 -10.49 7.28
CA SER A 101 -2.50 -10.78 6.70
C SER A 101 -2.39 -10.96 5.17
N PRO A 102 -3.38 -11.62 4.54
CA PRO A 102 -3.48 -11.69 3.08
C PRO A 102 -3.37 -10.31 2.40
N GLY A 103 -3.96 -9.27 3.00
CA GLY A 103 -3.91 -7.91 2.45
C GLY A 103 -2.50 -7.31 2.47
N GLU A 104 -1.78 -7.48 3.58
CA GLU A 104 -0.41 -6.99 3.72
C GLU A 104 0.56 -7.73 2.81
N ARG A 105 0.44 -9.06 2.70
CA ARG A 105 1.24 -9.85 1.76
C ARG A 105 0.97 -9.44 0.32
N GLY A 106 -0.29 -9.23 -0.05
CA GLY A 106 -0.68 -8.74 -1.38
C GLY A 106 -0.09 -7.36 -1.68
N CYS A 107 -0.10 -6.46 -0.70
CA CYS A 107 0.52 -5.13 -0.81
C CYS A 107 2.03 -5.24 -1.04
N ALA A 108 2.74 -6.01 -0.21
CA ALA A 108 4.18 -6.22 -0.34
C ALA A 108 4.56 -6.86 -1.68
N HIS A 109 3.86 -7.93 -2.08
CA HIS A 109 4.09 -8.60 -3.36
C HIS A 109 3.87 -7.65 -4.54
N SER A 110 2.86 -6.77 -4.46
CA SER A 110 2.61 -5.77 -5.51
C SER A 110 3.76 -4.79 -5.68
N HIS A 111 4.38 -4.34 -4.59
CA HIS A 111 5.55 -3.45 -4.65
C HIS A 111 6.78 -4.20 -5.17
N TYR A 112 6.98 -5.46 -4.77
CA TYR A 112 8.04 -6.31 -5.30
C TYR A 112 7.96 -6.47 -6.82
N ARG A 113 6.76 -6.73 -7.38
CA ARG A 113 6.56 -6.86 -8.83
C ARG A 113 6.71 -5.55 -9.60
N MET A 114 6.62 -4.41 -8.91
CA MET A 114 6.65 -3.08 -9.53
C MET A 114 8.07 -2.50 -9.57
N TRP A 115 8.97 -2.99 -8.70
CA TRP A 115 10.35 -2.53 -8.57
C TRP A 115 11.26 -3.12 -9.64
#